data_AF-A0A2E9MVP5-F1
#
_entry.id   AF-A0A2E9MVP5-F1
#
_cell.length_a   1.000
_cell.length_b   1.000
_cell.length_c   1.000
_cell.angle_alpha   90.00
_cell.angle_beta   90.00
_cell.angle_gamma   90.00
#
_symmetry.space_group_name_H-M   'P 1'
#
loop_
_entity.id
_entity.type
_entity.pdbx_description
1 polymer ?
#
loop_
_entity_poly.entity_id
_entity_poly.type
_entity_poly.pdbx_seq_one_letter_code
_entity_poly.pdbx_strand_id
1 'polypeptide(L)' 'MTKNRINGRGLTGRSLLALVLLAVFQVSFAQDYVWAPDFPVGSAMPEIGAEDQNGELRSLDDLTGENGMLFMLSRSFDW' A
#
# COMPACT_ATOMS: atom_id res chain seq x y z
N MET A 1 20.40 -13.61 -58.43
CA MET A 1 20.42 -12.72 -57.25
C MET A 1 18.97 -12.33 -56.94
N THR A 2 18.28 -13.11 -56.13
CA THR A 2 16.84 -12.98 -55.89
C THR A 2 16.61 -11.95 -54.79
N LYS A 3 16.09 -10.76 -55.13
CA LYS A 3 15.77 -9.72 -54.14
C LYS A 3 14.56 -10.19 -53.31
N ASN A 4 14.79 -10.46 -52.03
CA ASN A 4 13.75 -10.81 -51.07
C ASN A 4 12.84 -9.59 -50.87
N ARG A 5 11.63 -9.64 -51.39
CA ARG A 5 10.65 -8.54 -51.28
C ARG A 5 10.02 -8.60 -49.90
N ILE A 6 10.47 -7.72 -49.01
CA ILE A 6 9.87 -7.53 -47.69
C ILE A 6 8.47 -6.92 -47.88
N ASN A 7 7.43 -7.67 -47.51
CA ASN A 7 6.03 -7.24 -47.55
C ASN A 7 5.80 -6.11 -46.54
N GLY A 8 5.85 -4.85 -46.99
CA GLY A 8 5.68 -3.66 -46.13
C GLY A 8 4.35 -3.61 -45.35
N ARG A 9 3.30 -4.26 -45.86
CA ARG A 9 1.98 -4.38 -45.19
C ARG A 9 1.99 -5.22 -43.91
N GLY A 10 2.85 -6.24 -43.84
CA GLY A 10 2.99 -7.07 -42.64
C GLY A 10 3.82 -6.37 -41.54
N LEU A 11 4.74 -5.49 -41.96
CA LEU A 11 5.58 -4.71 -41.06
C LEU A 11 4.79 -3.60 -40.37
N THR A 12 3.95 -2.86 -41.12
CA THR A 12 3.10 -1.80 -40.56
C THR A 12 2.05 -2.32 -39.59
N GLY A 13 1.41 -3.46 -39.89
CA GLY A 13 0.43 -4.08 -38.99
C GLY A 13 1.04 -4.55 -37.67
N ARG A 14 2.26 -5.09 -37.72
CA ARG A 14 3.01 -5.50 -36.52
C ARG A 14 3.44 -4.29 -35.68
N SER A 15 3.89 -3.21 -36.31
CA SER A 15 4.24 -1.98 -35.61
C SER A 15 3.04 -1.32 -34.94
N LEU A 16 1.88 -1.32 -35.61
CA LEU A 16 0.64 -0.79 -35.04
C LEU A 16 0.19 -1.62 -33.82
N LEU A 17 0.24 -2.95 -33.92
CA LEU A 17 -0.09 -3.83 -32.81
C LEU A 17 0.85 -3.61 -31.62
N ALA A 18 2.16 -3.49 -31.86
CA ALA A 18 3.13 -3.20 -30.81
C ALA A 18 2.87 -1.86 -30.13
N LEU A 19 2.49 -0.83 -30.90
CA LEU A 19 2.10 0.48 -30.36
C LEU A 19 0.82 0.40 -29.51
N VAL A 20 -0.18 -0.35 -29.96
CA VAL A 20 -1.41 -0.56 -29.19
C VAL A 20 -1.09 -1.28 -27.88
N LEU A 21 -0.31 -2.35 -27.92
CA LEU A 21 0.11 -3.10 -26.73
C LEU A 21 0.92 -2.24 -25.75
N LEU A 22 1.80 -1.36 -26.25
CA LEU A 22 2.55 -0.41 -25.43
C LEU A 22 1.63 0.66 -24.83
N ALA A 23 0.64 1.14 -25.58
CA ALA A 23 -0.30 2.17 -25.14
C ALA A 23 -1.27 1.66 -24.06
N VAL A 24 -1.65 0.38 -24.09
CA VAL A 24 -2.50 -0.23 -23.06
C VAL A 24 -1.70 -0.87 -21.92
N PHE A 25 -0.37 -0.84 -21.98
CA PHE A 25 0.47 -1.37 -20.92
C PHE A 25 0.37 -0.49 -19.68
N GLN A 26 -0.49 -0.89 -18.73
CA GLN A 26 -0.60 -0.23 -17.44
C GLN A 26 0.54 -0.74 -16.55
N VAL A 27 1.43 0.16 -16.14
CA VAL A 27 2.41 -0.13 -15.08
C VAL A 27 1.67 -0.02 -13.76
N SER A 28 1.44 -1.14 -13.08
CA SER A 28 0.94 -1.12 -11.71
C SER A 28 2.08 -0.68 -10.79
N PHE A 29 1.96 0.53 -10.24
CA PHE A 29 2.75 0.94 -9.08
C PHE A 29 1.99 0.52 -7.82
N ALA A 30 2.57 -0.42 -7.07
CA ALA A 30 2.11 -0.65 -5.71
C ALA A 30 2.43 0.61 -4.90
N GLN A 31 1.40 1.27 -4.39
CA GLN A 31 1.59 2.39 -3.48
C GLN A 31 2.02 1.85 -2.11
N ASP A 32 3.01 2.50 -1.50
CA ASP A 32 3.33 2.23 -0.11
C ASP A 32 2.12 2.60 0.75
N TYR A 33 1.64 1.65 1.53
CA TYR A 33 0.51 1.88 2.42
C TYR A 33 1.01 2.48 3.73
N VAL A 34 0.79 3.78 3.90
CA VAL A 34 1.02 4.48 5.18
C VAL A 34 -0.29 4.47 5.96
N TRP A 35 -0.38 3.59 6.96
CA TRP A 35 -1.63 3.38 7.73
C TRP A 35 -2.09 4.63 8.50
N ALA A 36 -1.14 5.46 8.95
CA ALA A 36 -1.37 6.68 9.71
C ALA A 36 -0.37 7.78 9.29
N PRO A 37 -0.64 8.51 8.18
CA PRO A 37 0.29 9.51 7.64
C PRO A 37 0.52 10.69 8.60
N ASP A 38 -0.44 10.99 9.47
CA ASP A 38 -0.34 12.07 10.45
C ASP A 38 0.42 11.67 11.73
N PHE A 39 0.76 10.38 11.88
CA PHE A 39 1.45 9.82 13.06
C PHE A 39 2.74 9.10 12.66
N PRO A 40 3.79 9.83 12.23
CA PRO A 40 5.07 9.24 11.86
C PRO A 40 5.78 8.63 13.08
N VAL A 41 6.71 7.71 12.83
CA VAL A 41 7.53 7.10 13.90
C VAL A 41 8.30 8.18 14.68
N GLY A 42 8.25 8.09 16.01
CA GLY A 42 8.86 9.07 16.91
C GLY A 42 7.97 10.28 17.23
N SER A 43 6.77 10.37 16.64
CA SER A 43 5.76 11.31 17.09
C SER A 43 5.30 11.00 18.52
N ALA A 44 4.86 12.04 19.23
CA ALA A 44 4.23 11.86 20.53
C ALA A 44 2.90 11.11 20.34
N MET A 45 2.69 10.07 21.14
CA MET A 45 1.43 9.35 21.15
C MET A 45 0.35 10.23 21.78
N PRO A 46 -0.85 10.33 21.22
CA PRO A 46 -1.96 11.03 21.87
C PRO A 46 -2.28 10.38 23.21
N GLU A 47 -2.75 11.18 24.16
CA GLU A 47 -3.15 10.68 25.46
C GLU A 47 -4.31 9.68 25.32
N ILE A 48 -4.14 8.51 25.92
CA ILE A 48 -5.16 7.45 25.95
C ILE A 48 -5.54 7.23 27.41
N GLY A 49 -6.84 7.27 27.69
CA GLY A 49 -7.42 6.97 28.98
C GLY A 49 -8.75 6.24 28.80
N ALA A 50 -8.85 5.02 29.31
CA ALA A 50 -10.08 4.23 29.24
C ALA A 50 -10.19 3.27 30.43
N GLU A 51 -11.41 2.88 30.78
CA GLU A 51 -11.64 1.82 31.77
C GLU A 51 -11.24 0.46 31.20
N ASP A 52 -10.55 -0.35 32.01
CA ASP A 52 -10.25 -1.73 31.69
C ASP A 52 -11.45 -2.66 31.91
N GLN A 53 -11.25 -3.97 31.72
CA GLN A 53 -12.29 -4.99 31.88
C GLN A 53 -12.87 -5.07 33.31
N ASN A 54 -12.20 -4.43 34.27
CA ASN A 54 -12.58 -4.39 35.67
C ASN A 54 -13.14 -3.02 36.06
N GLY A 55 -13.27 -2.09 35.10
CA GLY A 55 -13.73 -0.71 35.35
C GLY A 55 -12.66 0.22 35.91
N GLU A 56 -11.38 -0.19 35.90
CA GLU A 56 -10.30 0.66 36.40
C GLU A 56 -9.77 1.54 35.27
N LEU A 57 -9.69 2.85 35.51
CA LEU A 57 -9.13 3.79 34.55
C LEU A 57 -7.64 3.47 34.33
N ARG A 58 -7.26 3.22 33.06
CA ARG A 58 -5.88 3.01 32.63
C ARG A 58 -5.47 4.11 31.66
N SER A 59 -4.34 4.73 31.94
CA SER A 59 -3.64 5.63 31.02
C SER A 59 -2.59 4.88 30.19
N LEU A 60 -2.04 5.54 29.18
CA LEU A 60 -0.92 5.02 28.39
C LEU A 60 0.32 4.72 29.26
N ASP A 61 0.60 5.58 30.24
CA ASP A 61 1.75 5.42 31.15
C ASP A 61 1.58 4.19 32.04
N ASP A 62 0.35 3.91 32.51
CA ASP A 62 0.04 2.74 33.31
C ASP A 62 0.26 1.42 32.54
N LEU A 63 0.11 1.45 31.22
CA LEU A 63 0.23 0.30 30.33
C LEU A 63 1.66 0.11 29.78
N THR A 64 2.54 1.11 29.95
CA THR A 64 3.89 1.08 29.40
C THR A 64 4.86 0.41 30.36
N GLY A 65 5.41 -0.75 29.95
CA GLY A 65 6.43 -1.47 30.71
C GLY A 65 7.86 -1.01 30.40
N GLU A 66 8.84 -1.63 31.06
CA GLU A 66 10.28 -1.34 30.88
C GLU A 66 10.77 -1.50 29.43
N ASN A 67 10.13 -2.40 28.66
CA ASN A 67 10.47 -2.68 27.26
C ASN A 67 9.51 -1.98 26.27
N GLY A 68 8.69 -1.05 26.75
CA GLY A 68 7.64 -0.41 25.98
C GLY A 68 6.34 -1.22 25.94
N MET A 69 5.49 -0.90 24.97
CA MET A 69 4.14 -1.43 24.84
C MET A 69 3.81 -1.71 23.37
N LEU A 70 3.09 -2.80 23.09
CA LEU A 70 2.45 -3.06 21.81
C LEU A 70 0.98 -2.66 21.89
N PHE A 71 0.60 -1.59 21.19
CA PHE A 71 -0.78 -1.14 21.12
C PHE A 71 -1.48 -1.71 19.88
N MET A 72 -2.43 -2.63 20.08
CA MET A 72 -3.14 -3.30 19.00
C MET A 72 -4.57 -2.77 18.88
N LEU A 73 -4.85 -2.07 17.79
CA LEU A 73 -6.20 -1.65 17.43
C LEU A 73 -6.86 -2.76 16.58
N SER A 74 -7.93 -3.35 17.11
CA SER A 74 -8.75 -4.31 16.37
C SER A 74 -10.11 -3.69 16.06
N ARG A 75 -10.49 -3.71 14.78
CA ARG A 75 -11.87 -3.42 14.33
C ARG A 75 -12.52 -4.74 13.93
N SER A 76 -13.56 -5.16 14.64
CA SER A 76 -14.44 -6.21 14.14
C SER A 76 -15.25 -5.65 12.96
N PHE A 77 -15.33 -6.40 11.87
CA PHE A 77 -16.17 -6.06 10.73
C PHE A 77 -17.10 -7.25 10.47
N ASP A 78 -18.41 -7.01 10.52
CA ASP A 78 -19.38 -7.98 9.99
C ASP A 78 -19.32 -7.90 8.46
N TRP A 79 -18.98 -9.02 7.84
CA TRP A 79 -18.87 -9.18 6.38
C TRP A 79 -20.18 -9.67 5.78
#